data_AF-A0A954YYH2-F1
#
_entry.id   AF-A0A954YYH2-F1
#
_cell.length_a   1.000
_cell.length_b   1.000
_cell.length_c   1.000
_cell.angle_alpha   90.00
_cell.angle_beta   90.00
_cell.angle_gamma   90.00
#
_symmetry.space_group_name_H-M   'P 1'
#
loop_
_entity.id
_entity.type
_entity.pdbx_description
1 polymer ?
#
loop_
_entity_poly.entity_id
_entity_poly.type
_entity_poly.pdbx_seq_one_letter_code
_entity_poly.pdbx_strand_id
1 'polypeptide(L)'
;MNAAIVASGCCGVVNIDPVFDRLPTSQRTETADPVPAMIEFGEAVVDAVAGVAPIVKFNIAYFERYGAPGFDGYRRLIAHAHRRQLLVIGDVKRGDIGSTASAYADGHFALADALTLHPYLGEDSVAPFLDACGVQGKSGAGGKAVFALDVTDPETFS
;
A
#
# COMPACT_ATOMS: atom_id res chain seq x y z
N MET A 1 -13.65 -2.15 5.29
CA MET A 1 -12.84 -2.05 6.51
C MET A 1 -13.52 -2.68 7.74
N ASN A 2 -14.67 -2.19 8.20
CA ASN A 2 -15.35 -2.73 9.41
C ASN A 2 -15.60 -4.23 9.37
N ALA A 3 -16.07 -4.78 8.25
CA ALA A 3 -16.29 -6.22 8.11
C ALA A 3 -14.99 -7.04 8.29
N ALA A 4 -13.85 -6.56 7.76
CA ALA A 4 -12.56 -7.23 7.90
C ALA A 4 -12.03 -7.17 9.35
N ILE A 5 -12.20 -6.02 10.03
CA ILE A 5 -11.85 -5.86 11.45
C ILE A 5 -12.67 -6.82 12.31
N VAL A 6 -13.98 -6.89 12.09
CA VAL A 6 -14.86 -7.82 12.83
C VAL A 6 -14.49 -9.28 12.57
N ALA A 7 -14.20 -9.65 11.32
CA ALA A 7 -13.86 -11.03 10.96
C ALA A 7 -12.51 -11.49 11.54
N SER A 8 -11.52 -10.60 11.62
CA SER A 8 -10.19 -10.91 12.19
C SER A 8 -10.15 -10.76 13.72
N GLY A 9 -11.09 -10.04 14.32
CA GLY A 9 -11.03 -9.66 15.74
C GLY A 9 -9.89 -8.68 16.06
N CYS A 10 -9.29 -8.06 15.04
CA CYS A 10 -8.09 -7.23 15.13
C CYS A 10 -8.26 -5.95 14.30
N CYS A 11 -7.71 -4.82 14.76
CA CYS A 11 -7.66 -3.57 14.00
C CYS A 11 -6.26 -3.25 13.44
N GLY A 12 -5.31 -4.18 13.59
CA GLY A 12 -3.92 -3.99 13.21
C GLY A 12 -3.68 -3.88 11.72
N VAL A 13 -2.66 -3.13 11.35
CA VAL A 13 -2.11 -3.06 9.99
C VAL A 13 -0.69 -3.64 10.04
N VAL A 14 -0.41 -4.63 9.18
CA VAL A 14 0.95 -5.18 9.06
C VAL A 14 1.66 -4.55 7.87
N ASN A 15 2.82 -3.95 8.11
CA ASN A 15 3.68 -3.43 7.05
C ASN A 15 4.54 -4.56 6.47
N ILE A 16 4.51 -4.73 5.16
CA ILE A 16 5.28 -5.74 4.44
C ILE A 16 6.20 -5.02 3.45
N ASP A 17 7.35 -4.60 3.98
CA ASP A 17 8.34 -3.77 3.28
C ASP A 17 9.68 -4.52 3.22
N PRO A 18 9.80 -5.57 2.39
CA PRO A 18 10.99 -6.39 2.35
C PRO A 18 12.21 -5.57 1.95
N VAL A 19 13.27 -5.68 2.74
CA VAL A 19 14.59 -5.15 2.42
C VAL A 19 15.47 -6.36 2.22
N PHE A 20 16.02 -6.55 1.02
CA PHE A 20 16.83 -7.73 0.69
C PHE A 20 17.89 -8.00 1.76
N ASP A 21 18.63 -6.98 2.17
CA ASP A 21 19.69 -7.08 3.19
C ASP A 21 19.19 -7.42 4.60
N ARG A 22 17.88 -7.50 4.84
CA ARG A 22 17.25 -7.85 6.12
C ARG A 22 16.43 -9.14 6.09
N LEU A 23 16.29 -9.78 4.93
CA LEU A 23 15.59 -11.06 4.81
C LEU A 23 16.28 -12.16 5.64
N PRO A 24 15.62 -13.27 6.00
CA PRO A 24 16.29 -14.41 6.62
C PRO A 24 17.48 -14.90 5.78
N THR A 25 18.55 -15.40 6.42
CA THR A 25 19.73 -15.94 5.69
C THR A 25 19.38 -17.08 4.75
N SER A 26 18.34 -17.86 5.04
CA SER A 26 17.82 -18.90 4.15
C SER A 26 17.31 -18.37 2.81
N GLN A 27 16.97 -17.08 2.73
CA GLN A 27 16.45 -16.39 1.55
C GLN A 27 17.44 -15.33 0.99
N ARG A 28 18.60 -15.16 1.62
CA ARG A 28 19.69 -14.30 1.15
C ARG A 28 20.90 -15.17 0.79
N THR A 29 21.07 -15.46 -0.49
CA THR A 29 22.33 -16.00 -1.00
C THR A 29 23.12 -14.89 -1.70
N GLU A 30 24.44 -15.00 -1.76
CA GLU A 30 25.31 -13.98 -2.40
C GLU A 30 25.00 -13.79 -3.91
N THR A 31 24.38 -14.78 -4.53
CA THR A 31 23.98 -14.78 -5.94
C THR A 31 22.49 -14.60 -6.15
N ALA A 32 21.69 -14.46 -5.08
CA ALA A 32 20.25 -14.31 -5.20
C ALA A 32 19.90 -12.96 -5.84
N ASP A 33 19.02 -13.02 -6.83
CA ASP A 33 18.32 -11.82 -7.29
C ASP A 33 17.44 -11.29 -6.14
N PRO A 34 17.60 -10.01 -5.75
CA PRO A 34 16.80 -9.42 -4.69
C PRO A 34 15.30 -9.52 -4.90
N VAL A 35 14.81 -9.36 -6.13
CA VAL A 35 13.38 -9.23 -6.40
C VAL A 35 12.62 -10.54 -6.12
N PRO A 36 12.99 -11.71 -6.67
CA PRO A 36 12.35 -12.98 -6.35
C PRO A 36 12.39 -13.31 -4.84
N ALA A 37 13.52 -13.08 -4.17
CA ALA A 37 13.66 -13.35 -2.74
C ALA A 37 12.74 -12.48 -1.89
N MET A 38 12.62 -11.19 -2.22
CA MET A 38 11.71 -10.27 -1.54
C MET A 38 10.24 -10.64 -1.77
N ILE A 39 9.88 -11.10 -2.97
CA ILE A 39 8.52 -11.57 -3.28
C ILE A 39 8.21 -12.84 -2.48
N GLU A 40 9.10 -13.84 -2.48
CA GLU A 40 8.90 -15.07 -1.72
C GLU A 40 8.70 -14.79 -0.23
N PHE A 41 9.55 -13.95 0.35
CA PHE A 41 9.41 -13.51 1.73
C PHE A 41 8.08 -12.77 1.95
N GLY A 42 7.72 -11.85 1.06
CA GLY A 42 6.46 -11.11 1.15
C GLY A 42 5.23 -12.02 1.10
N GLU A 43 5.22 -13.03 0.23
CA GLU A 43 4.15 -14.03 0.14
C GLU A 43 4.05 -14.84 1.43
N ALA A 44 5.18 -15.29 1.98
CA ALA A 44 5.20 -16.01 3.25
C ALA A 44 4.67 -15.16 4.43
N VAL A 45 5.00 -13.86 4.47
CA VAL A 45 4.47 -12.95 5.51
C VAL A 45 2.97 -12.75 5.32
N VAL A 46 2.49 -12.52 4.09
CA VAL A 46 1.06 -12.39 3.79
C VAL A 46 0.29 -13.62 4.26
N ASP A 47 0.79 -14.82 3.95
CA ASP A 47 0.15 -16.08 4.36
C ASP A 47 0.13 -16.24 5.88
N ALA A 48 1.19 -15.82 6.58
CA ALA A 48 1.29 -15.90 8.02
C ALA A 48 0.37 -14.92 8.77
N VAL A 49 0.08 -13.75 8.19
CA VAL A 49 -0.78 -12.73 8.82
C VAL A 49 -2.25 -12.83 8.42
N ALA A 50 -2.55 -13.59 7.36
CA ALA A 50 -3.91 -13.87 6.94
C ALA A 50 -4.69 -14.52 8.10
N GLY A 51 -5.80 -13.89 8.51
CA GLY A 51 -6.62 -14.32 9.65
C GLY A 51 -6.18 -13.77 11.01
N VAL A 52 -5.02 -13.10 11.10
CA VAL A 52 -4.54 -12.41 12.32
C VAL A 52 -4.73 -10.91 12.22
N ALA A 53 -4.42 -10.32 11.06
CA ALA A 53 -4.64 -8.91 10.78
C ALA A 53 -5.58 -8.77 9.58
N PRO A 54 -6.47 -7.76 9.57
CA PRO A 54 -7.37 -7.52 8.44
C PRO A 54 -6.71 -6.80 7.26
N ILE A 55 -5.60 -6.11 7.51
CA ILE A 55 -5.02 -5.13 6.60
C ILE A 55 -3.51 -5.32 6.52
N VAL A 56 -2.99 -5.28 5.29
CA VAL A 56 -1.55 -5.17 5.03
C VAL A 56 -1.24 -3.87 4.30
N LYS A 57 -0.04 -3.35 4.52
CA LYS A 57 0.47 -2.14 3.85
C LYS A 57 1.79 -2.44 3.16
N PHE A 58 1.87 -2.14 1.87
CA PHE A 58 3.08 -2.26 1.07
C PHE A 58 3.57 -0.87 0.66
N ASN A 59 4.81 -0.53 1.00
CA ASN A 59 5.46 0.71 0.59
C ASN A 59 6.17 0.53 -0.74
N ILE A 60 5.67 1.23 -1.75
CA ILE A 60 6.08 1.08 -3.14
C ILE A 60 7.56 1.40 -3.38
N ALA A 61 8.18 2.24 -2.54
CA ALA A 61 9.58 2.63 -2.69
C ALA A 61 10.56 1.44 -2.57
N TYR A 62 10.22 0.43 -1.77
CA TYR A 62 11.04 -0.79 -1.64
C TYR A 62 11.02 -1.65 -2.90
N PHE A 63 10.03 -1.44 -3.77
CA PHE A 63 9.87 -2.16 -5.02
C PHE A 63 10.39 -1.35 -6.21
N GLU A 64 10.03 -0.06 -6.30
CA GLU A 64 10.41 0.84 -7.41
C GLU A 64 11.92 0.95 -7.61
N ARG A 65 12.71 0.82 -6.54
CA ARG A 65 14.18 0.83 -6.62
C ARG A 65 14.77 -0.28 -7.50
N TYR A 66 14.00 -1.33 -7.80
CA TYR A 66 14.39 -2.43 -8.69
C TYR A 66 13.78 -2.31 -10.10
N GLY A 67 13.19 -1.16 -10.44
CA GLY A 67 12.59 -0.92 -11.75
C GLY A 67 11.36 -1.79 -12.01
N ALA A 68 11.14 -2.15 -13.29
CA ALA A 68 9.97 -2.92 -13.71
C ALA A 68 9.81 -4.27 -12.98
N PRO A 69 10.87 -5.09 -12.78
CA PRO A 69 10.75 -6.32 -12.00
C PRO A 69 10.25 -6.10 -10.56
N GLY A 70 10.71 -5.01 -9.92
CA GLY A 70 10.25 -4.65 -8.59
C GLY A 70 8.78 -4.28 -8.56
N PHE A 71 8.33 -3.44 -9.52
CA PHE A 71 6.91 -3.06 -9.63
C PHE A 71 6.00 -4.25 -9.96
N ASP A 72 6.46 -5.20 -10.77
CA ASP A 72 5.74 -6.45 -11.00
C ASP A 72 5.64 -7.29 -9.71
N GLY A 73 6.70 -7.32 -8.91
CA GLY A 73 6.70 -7.92 -7.58
C GLY A 73 5.68 -7.27 -6.63
N TYR A 74 5.62 -5.93 -6.62
CA TYR A 74 4.62 -5.17 -5.86
C TYR A 74 3.18 -5.56 -6.26
N ARG A 75 2.88 -5.55 -7.57
CA ARG A 75 1.58 -6.00 -8.10
C ARG A 75 1.25 -7.43 -7.69
N ARG A 76 2.23 -8.34 -7.77
CA ARG A 76 2.05 -9.75 -7.42
C ARG A 76 1.70 -9.92 -5.95
N LEU A 77 2.39 -9.23 -5.04
CA LEU A 77 2.14 -9.31 -3.61
C LEU A 77 0.76 -8.76 -3.22
N ILE A 78 0.35 -7.66 -3.82
CA ILE A 78 -0.99 -7.10 -3.61
C ILE A 78 -2.07 -8.08 -4.05
N ALA A 79 -1.93 -8.62 -5.26
CA ALA A 79 -2.86 -9.63 -5.76
C ALA A 79 -2.89 -10.88 -4.87
N HIS A 80 -1.75 -11.26 -4.28
CA HIS A 80 -1.68 -12.36 -3.33
C HIS A 80 -2.40 -12.04 -2.02
N ALA A 81 -2.21 -10.86 -1.44
CA ALA A 81 -2.93 -10.40 -0.26
C ALA A 81 -4.45 -10.39 -0.47
N HIS A 82 -4.92 -9.94 -1.64
CA HIS A 82 -6.33 -10.00 -2.02
C HIS A 82 -6.87 -11.43 -2.09
N ARG A 83 -6.11 -12.37 -2.66
CA ARG A 83 -6.49 -13.81 -2.65
C ARG A 83 -6.60 -14.37 -1.22
N ARG A 84 -5.87 -13.80 -0.27
CA ARG A 84 -5.95 -14.12 1.16
C ARG A 84 -7.00 -13.30 1.93
N GLN A 85 -7.89 -12.60 1.21
CA GLN A 85 -8.99 -11.80 1.76
C GLN A 85 -8.53 -10.64 2.67
N LEU A 86 -7.30 -10.17 2.49
CA LEU A 86 -6.77 -9.01 3.18
C LEU A 86 -7.10 -7.73 2.42
N LEU A 87 -7.39 -6.65 3.15
CA LEU A 87 -7.42 -5.31 2.59
C LEU A 87 -6.00 -4.79 2.42
N VAL A 88 -5.75 -4.04 1.36
CA VAL A 88 -4.42 -3.55 1.02
C VAL A 88 -4.37 -2.03 1.03
N ILE A 89 -3.43 -1.49 1.81
CA ILE A 89 -3.01 -0.10 1.74
C ILE A 89 -1.74 -0.01 0.87
N GLY A 90 -1.83 0.69 -0.26
CA GLY A 90 -0.68 1.09 -1.05
C GLY A 90 -0.03 2.32 -0.43
N ASP A 91 1.13 2.14 0.21
CA ASP A 91 1.88 3.26 0.78
C ASP A 91 2.72 3.94 -0.30
N VAL A 92 2.05 4.74 -1.13
CA VAL A 92 2.59 5.33 -2.36
C VAL A 92 2.99 6.80 -2.20
N LYS A 93 2.42 7.50 -1.20
CA LYS A 93 2.72 8.90 -0.86
C LYS A 93 2.67 9.85 -2.07
N ARG A 94 1.78 9.56 -3.02
CA ARG A 94 1.64 10.39 -4.23
C ARG A 94 0.91 11.69 -3.90
N GLY A 95 1.25 12.73 -4.63
CA GLY A 95 0.65 14.07 -4.53
C GLY A 95 1.14 14.88 -5.72
N ASP A 96 0.21 15.29 -6.57
CA ASP A 96 0.46 16.09 -7.78
C ASP A 96 -0.82 16.89 -8.08
N ILE A 97 -0.88 17.73 -9.11
CA ILE A 97 -2.06 18.54 -9.43
C ILE A 97 -2.79 18.03 -10.68
N GLY A 98 -4.09 18.29 -10.73
CA GLY A 98 -4.91 18.10 -11.93
C GLY A 98 -4.84 16.69 -12.51
N SER A 99 -4.61 16.60 -13.82
CA SER A 99 -4.62 15.33 -14.56
C SER A 99 -3.54 14.34 -14.12
N THR A 100 -2.41 14.80 -13.59
CA THR A 100 -1.34 13.92 -13.12
C THR A 100 -1.77 13.17 -11.87
N ALA A 101 -2.43 13.85 -10.94
CA ALA A 101 -3.02 13.20 -9.76
C ALA A 101 -4.10 12.20 -10.13
N SER A 102 -4.95 12.49 -11.14
CA SER A 102 -5.90 11.51 -11.67
C SER A 102 -5.22 10.25 -12.20
N ALA A 103 -4.13 10.40 -12.97
CA ALA A 103 -3.39 9.24 -13.48
C ALA A 103 -2.77 8.39 -12.35
N TYR A 104 -2.26 9.02 -11.29
CA TYR A 104 -1.79 8.31 -10.10
C TYR A 104 -2.93 7.58 -9.37
N ALA A 105 -4.09 8.22 -9.22
CA ALA A 105 -5.26 7.62 -8.61
C ALA A 105 -5.71 6.37 -9.40
N ASP A 106 -5.87 6.49 -10.72
CA ASP A 106 -6.27 5.39 -11.59
C ASP A 106 -5.31 4.20 -11.50
N GLY A 107 -4.00 4.48 -11.61
CA GLY A 107 -2.97 3.45 -11.60
C GLY A 107 -2.88 2.69 -10.27
N HIS A 108 -2.94 3.41 -9.14
CA HIS A 108 -2.76 2.79 -7.83
C HIS A 108 -4.04 2.20 -7.23
N PHE A 109 -5.22 2.81 -7.47
CA PHE A 109 -6.49 2.23 -7.02
C PHE A 109 -6.91 1.00 -7.83
N ALA A 110 -6.38 0.81 -9.04
CA ALA A 110 -6.52 -0.46 -9.76
C ALA A 110 -5.85 -1.64 -9.01
N LEU A 111 -4.94 -1.35 -8.07
CA LEU A 111 -4.19 -2.35 -7.32
C LEU A 111 -4.63 -2.43 -5.85
N ALA A 112 -4.71 -1.30 -5.15
CA ALA A 112 -4.92 -1.27 -3.71
C ALA A 112 -6.32 -0.77 -3.32
N ASP A 113 -6.74 -1.07 -2.10
CA ASP A 113 -8.03 -0.64 -1.54
C ASP A 113 -7.94 0.74 -0.92
N ALA A 114 -6.78 1.10 -0.39
CA ALA A 114 -6.51 2.46 0.07
C ALA A 114 -5.10 2.91 -0.30
N LEU A 115 -4.89 4.23 -0.35
CA LEU A 115 -3.60 4.83 -0.70
C LEU A 115 -3.13 5.83 0.34
N THR A 116 -1.82 5.90 0.60
CA THR A 116 -1.24 7.04 1.31
C THR A 116 -0.92 8.17 0.34
N LEU A 117 -1.21 9.41 0.74
CA LEU A 117 -1.01 10.62 -0.07
C LEU A 117 -0.13 11.64 0.65
N HIS A 118 0.55 12.49 -0.12
CA HIS A 118 1.32 13.61 0.42
C HIS A 118 0.64 14.94 0.02
N PRO A 119 -0.13 15.57 0.94
CA PRO A 119 -1.01 16.70 0.61
C PRO A 119 -0.27 18.06 0.50
N TYR A 120 1.05 18.04 0.31
CA TYR A 120 1.90 19.24 0.40
C TYR A 120 1.51 20.35 -0.60
N LEU A 121 0.98 19.99 -1.77
CA LEU A 121 0.55 20.95 -2.78
C LEU A 121 -0.88 21.49 -2.53
N GLY A 122 -1.46 21.21 -1.37
CA GLY A 122 -2.80 21.66 -0.99
C GLY A 122 -3.91 20.71 -1.47
N GLU A 123 -5.15 21.17 -1.33
CA GLU A 123 -6.36 20.37 -1.59
C GLU A 123 -6.44 19.81 -3.01
N ASP A 124 -5.99 20.58 -4.01
CA ASP A 124 -5.95 20.18 -5.42
C ASP A 124 -5.13 18.91 -5.66
N SER A 125 -4.20 18.59 -4.76
CA SER A 125 -3.38 17.39 -4.86
C SER A 125 -4.00 16.12 -4.31
N VAL A 126 -5.09 16.27 -3.57
CA VAL A 126 -5.82 15.18 -2.91
C VAL A 126 -7.18 14.98 -3.57
N ALA A 127 -7.82 16.05 -4.05
CA ALA A 127 -9.15 16.02 -4.63
C ALA A 127 -9.35 14.93 -5.70
N PRO A 128 -8.41 14.71 -6.65
CA PRO A 128 -8.57 13.64 -7.65
C PRO A 128 -8.63 12.22 -7.06
N PHE A 129 -7.94 11.98 -5.93
CA PHE A 129 -8.00 10.70 -5.24
C PHE A 129 -9.31 10.54 -4.44
N LEU A 130 -9.83 11.63 -3.87
CA LEU A 130 -11.13 11.64 -3.19
C LEU A 130 -12.29 11.43 -4.18
N ASP A 131 -12.18 12.00 -5.38
CA ASP A 131 -13.10 11.78 -6.49
C ASP A 131 -13.13 10.30 -6.90
N ALA A 132 -11.97 9.66 -7.02
CA ALA A 132 -11.86 8.23 -7.30
C ALA A 132 -12.53 7.35 -6.21
N CYS A 133 -12.51 7.82 -4.96
CA CYS A 133 -13.20 7.16 -3.84
C CYS A 133 -14.73 7.39 -3.82
N GLY A 134 -15.26 8.28 -4.67
CA GLY A 134 -16.68 8.64 -4.69
C GLY A 134 -17.11 9.55 -3.55
N VAL A 135 -16.18 10.19 -2.84
CA VAL A 135 -16.46 11.04 -1.66
C VAL A 135 -17.12 12.36 -2.05
N GLN A 136 -16.87 12.87 -3.26
CA GLN A 136 -17.45 14.14 -3.76
C GLN A 136 -18.70 13.97 -4.65
N GLY A 137 -19.45 12.86 -4.51
CA GLY A 137 -20.72 12.68 -5.22
C GLY A 137 -20.61 12.34 -6.71
N LYS A 138 -19.40 12.04 -7.20
CA LYS A 138 -19.18 11.42 -8.52
C LYS A 138 -19.13 9.88 -8.37
N SER A 139 -19.43 9.18 -9.46
CA SER A 139 -19.50 7.71 -9.57
C SER A 139 -18.13 7.04 -9.40
N GLY A 140 -17.56 7.13 -8.20
CA GLY A 140 -16.38 6.35 -7.79
C GLY A 140 -16.76 4.89 -7.52
N ALA A 141 -15.78 4.00 -7.64
CA ALA A 141 -15.93 2.62 -7.23
C ALA A 141 -15.97 2.59 -5.69
N GLY A 142 -17.16 2.39 -5.10
CA GLY A 142 -17.30 2.26 -3.65
C GLY A 142 -16.29 1.25 -3.07
N GLY A 143 -15.74 1.54 -1.89
CA GLY A 143 -14.77 0.66 -1.22
C GLY A 143 -13.30 1.10 -1.33
N LYS A 144 -13.01 2.27 -1.91
CA LYS A 144 -11.68 2.89 -1.91
C LYS A 144 -11.52 3.94 -0.80
N ALA A 145 -10.30 4.13 -0.31
CA ALA A 145 -9.98 5.11 0.74
C ALA A 145 -8.60 5.78 0.56
N VAL A 146 -8.39 6.91 1.23
CA VAL A 146 -7.09 7.62 1.25
C VAL A 146 -6.66 7.91 2.68
N PHE A 147 -5.34 7.90 2.91
CA PHE A 147 -4.70 8.35 4.15
C PHE A 147 -3.71 9.47 3.81
N ALA A 148 -4.04 10.71 4.14
CA ALA A 148 -3.12 11.82 3.94
C ALA A 148 -2.06 11.82 5.05
N LEU A 149 -0.79 11.99 4.67
CA LEU A 149 0.28 12.23 5.61
C LEU A 149 0.11 13.62 6.22
N ASP A 150 0.02 13.66 7.54
CA ASP A 150 0.09 14.89 8.32
C ASP A 150 1.37 14.87 9.16
N VAL A 151 1.97 16.04 9.33
CA VAL A 151 3.10 16.20 10.24
C VAL A 151 2.51 16.60 11.58
N THR A 152 2.38 15.66 12.51
CA THR A 152 2.23 16.01 13.92
C THR A 152 3.54 16.61 14.39
N ASP A 153 3.57 17.94 14.55
CA ASP A 153 4.67 18.66 15.18
C ASP A 153 4.85 18.12 16.62
N PRO A 154 6.02 17.55 16.97
CA PRO A 154 6.26 17.08 18.34
C PRO A 154 6.15 18.19 19.40
N GLU A 155 6.16 19.47 19.02
CA GLU A 155 5.99 20.60 19.95
C GLU A 155 4.52 20.99 20.23
N THR A 156 3.53 20.39 19.57
CA THR A 156 2.10 20.73 19.78
C THR A 156 1.40 19.97 20.91
N PHE A 157 2.15 19.18 21.70
CA PHE A 157 1.71 18.66 22.99
C PHE A 157 2.59 19.22 24.12
N SER A 158 2.31 20.45 24.54
CA SER A 158 2.76 21.02 25.82
C SER A 158 1.57 21.45 26.65
#